data_AF-A0A1J5MLP1-F1
#
_entry.id   AF-A0A1J5MLP1-F1
#
_cell.length_a   1.000
_cell.length_b   1.000
_cell.length_c   1.000
_cell.angle_alpha   90.00
_cell.angle_beta   90.00
_cell.angle_gamma   90.00
#
_symmetry.space_group_name_H-M   'P 1'
#
loop_
_entity.id
_entity.type
_entity.pdbx_description
1 polymer ?
#
loop_
_entity_poly.entity_id
_entity_poly.type
_entity_poly.pdbx_seq_one_letter_code
_entity_poly.pdbx_strand_id
1 'polypeptide(L)'
;MMKNIFFLITLLVTNLSFQLNAAESKKDFSERFEQVTQRLALSPEQVEAITPILISSAERTKEVLAKYGINIEQGKDNKNAKLGFSKLRKMAKEMASEREKTTAALSVHLNDQQMKEYTEIQAERKKMMRERLLSR
;
A
#
# COMPACT_ATOMS: atom_id res chain seq x y z
N MET A 1 -1.92 -26.79 -28.50
CA MET A 1 -2.83 -25.69 -28.88
C MET A 1 -3.80 -25.47 -27.72
N MET A 2 -3.47 -24.59 -26.77
CA MET A 2 -4.41 -24.06 -25.78
C MET A 2 -3.97 -22.62 -25.48
N LYS A 3 -4.33 -21.75 -26.42
CA LYS A 3 -4.23 -20.29 -26.32
C LYS A 3 -5.57 -19.84 -25.73
N ASN A 4 -5.52 -18.91 -24.76
CA ASN A 4 -6.63 -18.02 -24.36
C ASN A 4 -7.42 -18.36 -23.07
N ILE A 5 -6.76 -18.53 -21.92
CA ILE A 5 -7.40 -18.29 -20.60
C ILE A 5 -6.60 -17.24 -19.78
N PHE A 6 -5.75 -16.44 -20.44
CA PHE A 6 -4.98 -15.36 -19.81
C PHE A 6 -5.54 -13.95 -20.07
N PHE A 7 -6.78 -13.83 -20.56
CA PHE A 7 -7.30 -12.57 -21.10
C PHE A 7 -8.49 -11.94 -20.34
N LEU A 8 -8.72 -12.31 -19.07
CA LEU A 8 -9.88 -11.84 -18.30
C LEU A 8 -9.53 -11.26 -16.91
N ILE A 9 -8.41 -10.54 -16.79
CA ILE A 9 -8.15 -9.64 -15.64
C ILE A 9 -7.71 -8.25 -16.14
N THR A 10 -8.09 -7.88 -17.37
CA THR A 10 -7.81 -6.58 -17.97
C THR A 10 -9.09 -5.90 -18.41
N LEU A 11 -10.04 -5.64 -17.51
CA LEU A 11 -11.10 -4.66 -17.77
C LEU A 11 -11.92 -4.28 -16.52
N LEU A 12 -11.30 -3.58 -15.57
CA LEU A 12 -12.05 -2.75 -14.61
C LEU A 12 -11.21 -1.55 -14.15
N VAL A 13 -10.59 -0.89 -15.14
CA VAL A 13 -10.06 0.47 -14.98
C VAL A 13 -10.91 1.40 -15.84
N THR A 14 -12.16 1.63 -15.41
CA THR A 14 -12.95 2.72 -15.97
C THR A 14 -13.70 3.43 -14.86
N ASN A 15 -13.34 4.71 -14.70
CA ASN A 15 -13.89 5.73 -13.81
C ASN A 15 -13.26 5.85 -12.41
N LEU A 16 -12.00 6.27 -12.40
CA LEU A 16 -11.57 7.21 -11.37
C LEU A 16 -10.77 8.34 -12.02
N SER A 17 -11.50 9.37 -12.46
CA SER A 17 -10.95 10.65 -12.90
C SER A 17 -10.27 11.34 -11.72
N PHE A 18 -9.04 10.96 -11.41
CA PHE A 18 -8.18 11.71 -10.50
C PHE A 18 -7.10 12.40 -11.34
N GLN A 19 -7.14 13.73 -11.35
CA GLN A 19 -6.36 14.59 -12.23
C GLN A 19 -4.85 14.33 -12.18
N LEU A 20 -4.26 14.61 -13.34
CA LEU A 20 -2.89 14.40 -13.75
C LEU A 20 -1.90 15.24 -12.95
N ASN A 21 -1.18 14.60 -12.02
CA ASN A 21 0.23 14.87 -11.67
C ASN A 21 0.88 13.67 -10.94
N ALA A 22 0.19 12.51 -10.97
CA ALA A 22 0.36 11.37 -10.08
C ALA A 22 0.82 10.09 -10.80
N ALA A 23 1.29 10.16 -12.05
CA ALA A 23 1.45 8.98 -12.92
C ALA A 23 2.45 7.94 -12.37
N GLU A 24 3.58 8.37 -11.80
CA GLU A 24 4.59 7.46 -11.22
C GLU A 24 4.09 6.86 -9.88
N SER A 25 3.51 7.68 -9.01
CA SER A 25 2.88 7.23 -7.75
C SER A 25 1.65 6.32 -7.95
N LYS A 26 0.91 6.52 -9.05
CA LYS A 26 -0.25 5.71 -9.43
C LYS A 26 0.18 4.37 -10.02
N LYS A 27 1.26 4.34 -10.80
CA LYS A 27 1.83 3.09 -11.33
C LYS A 27 2.32 2.20 -10.18
N ASP A 28 3.08 2.77 -9.25
CA ASP A 28 3.53 2.05 -8.05
C ASP A 28 2.37 1.57 -7.18
N PHE A 29 1.31 2.37 -7.01
CA PHE A 29 0.12 1.93 -6.29
C PHE A 29 -0.62 0.80 -7.04
N SER A 30 -0.81 0.94 -8.35
CA SER A 30 -1.52 -0.03 -9.19
C SER A 30 -0.82 -1.38 -9.20
N GLU A 31 0.50 -1.41 -9.41
CA GLU A 31 1.29 -2.65 -9.40
C GLU A 31 1.24 -3.32 -8.01
N ARG A 32 1.37 -2.52 -6.95
CA ARG A 32 1.29 -3.02 -5.57
C ARG A 32 -0.10 -3.51 -5.19
N PHE A 33 -1.14 -2.90 -5.75
CA PHE A 33 -2.51 -3.29 -5.56
C PHE A 33 -2.77 -4.61 -6.30
N GLU A 34 -2.38 -4.70 -7.57
CA GLU A 34 -2.50 -5.91 -8.38
C GLU A 34 -1.75 -7.11 -7.76
N GLN A 35 -0.54 -6.91 -7.25
CA GLN A 35 0.18 -7.96 -6.52
C GLN A 35 -0.57 -8.46 -5.28
N VAL A 36 -1.22 -7.55 -4.54
CA VAL A 36 -2.00 -7.89 -3.35
C VAL A 36 -3.27 -8.63 -3.74
N THR A 37 -4.00 -8.16 -4.76
CA THR A 37 -5.24 -8.81 -5.19
C THR A 37 -4.98 -10.20 -5.73
N GLN A 38 -3.90 -10.40 -6.49
CA GLN A 38 -3.49 -11.71 -7.02
C GLN A 38 -3.08 -12.67 -5.89
N ARG A 39 -2.21 -12.24 -4.95
CA ARG A 39 -1.77 -13.11 -3.85
C ARG A 39 -2.90 -13.48 -2.89
N LEU A 40 -3.82 -12.55 -2.64
CA LEU A 40 -4.97 -12.79 -1.76
C LEU A 40 -6.11 -13.55 -2.45
N ALA A 41 -6.00 -13.83 -3.76
CA ALA A 41 -7.03 -14.50 -4.55
C ALA A 41 -8.44 -13.91 -4.30
N LEU A 42 -8.54 -12.59 -4.37
CA LEU A 42 -9.77 -11.87 -4.01
C LEU A 42 -10.88 -12.09 -5.04
N SER A 43 -12.12 -12.23 -4.57
CA SER A 43 -13.29 -12.17 -5.45
C SER A 43 -13.52 -10.73 -5.97
N PRO A 44 -14.26 -10.55 -7.07
CA PRO A 44 -14.63 -9.21 -7.55
C PRO A 44 -15.31 -8.36 -6.48
N GLU A 45 -16.21 -8.94 -5.68
CA GLU A 45 -16.89 -8.24 -4.59
C GLU A 45 -15.92 -7.83 -3.48
N GLN A 46 -14.95 -8.70 -3.15
CA GLN A 46 -13.90 -8.36 -2.18
C GLN A 46 -13.01 -7.23 -2.70
N VAL A 47 -12.64 -7.24 -3.99
CA VAL A 47 -11.86 -6.17 -4.61
C VAL A 47 -12.61 -4.84 -4.49
N GLU A 48 -13.89 -4.80 -4.83
CA GLU A 48 -14.72 -3.59 -4.73
C GLU A 48 -14.78 -3.07 -3.28
N ALA A 49 -14.99 -3.97 -2.31
CA ALA A 49 -15.09 -3.61 -0.89
C ALA A 49 -13.77 -3.08 -0.30
N ILE A 50 -12.63 -3.70 -0.63
CA ILE A 50 -11.35 -3.35 0.02
C ILE A 50 -10.58 -2.24 -0.68
N THR A 51 -10.84 -1.98 -1.96
CA THR A 51 -10.19 -0.89 -2.72
C THR A 51 -10.24 0.46 -2.00
N PRO A 52 -11.41 0.96 -1.54
CA PRO A 52 -11.46 2.23 -0.82
C PRO A 52 -10.70 2.19 0.51
N ILE A 53 -10.64 1.04 1.19
CA ILE A 53 -9.87 0.86 2.43
C ILE A 53 -8.38 1.03 2.16
N LEU A 54 -7.88 0.43 1.07
CA LEU A 54 -6.46 0.48 0.69
C LEU A 54 -6.05 1.86 0.16
N ILE A 55 -6.92 2.54 -0.60
CA ILE A 55 -6.70 3.94 -1.03
C ILE A 55 -6.61 4.85 0.20
N SER A 56 -7.59 4.79 1.09
CA SER A 56 -7.61 5.58 2.33
C SER A 56 -6.39 5.31 3.21
N SER A 57 -5.94 4.05 3.29
CA SER A 57 -4.72 3.69 4.02
C SER A 57 -3.48 4.36 3.41
N ALA A 58 -3.37 4.39 2.09
CA ALA A 58 -2.27 5.04 1.39
C ALA A 58 -2.26 6.56 1.62
N GLU A 59 -3.41 7.21 1.55
CA GLU A 59 -3.56 8.64 1.83
C GLU A 59 -3.16 8.98 3.27
N ARG A 60 -3.70 8.27 4.27
CA ARG A 60 -3.34 8.47 5.68
C ARG A 60 -1.85 8.22 5.95
N THR A 61 -1.26 7.24 5.28
CA THR A 61 0.18 7.00 5.34
C THR A 61 0.97 8.20 4.80
N LYS A 62 0.53 8.80 3.69
CA LYS A 62 1.15 10.01 3.14
C LYS A 62 1.01 11.19 4.11
N GLU A 63 -0.16 11.39 4.71
CA GLU A 63 -0.42 12.45 5.69
C GLU A 63 0.49 12.33 6.92
N VAL A 64 0.60 11.12 7.49
CA VAL A 64 1.50 10.86 8.62
C VAL A 64 2.92 11.21 8.22
N LEU A 65 3.42 10.74 7.07
CA LEU A 65 4.77 11.04 6.61
C LEU A 65 4.99 12.55 6.39
N ALA A 66 4.02 13.25 5.79
CA ALA A 66 4.07 14.69 5.56
C ALA A 66 4.15 15.48 6.88
N LYS A 67 3.40 15.07 7.92
CA LYS A 67 3.46 15.65 9.28
C LYS A 67 4.86 15.61 9.89
N TYR A 68 5.66 14.60 9.50
CA TYR A 68 7.04 14.45 9.95
C TYR A 68 8.07 15.00 8.95
N GLY A 69 7.64 15.73 7.92
CA GLY A 69 8.49 16.38 6.92
C GLY A 69 9.06 15.43 5.86
N ILE A 70 8.47 14.23 5.72
CA ILE A 70 8.83 13.25 4.69
C ILE A 70 7.82 13.37 3.55
N ASN A 71 8.30 13.75 2.37
CA ASN A 71 7.48 13.77 1.15
C ASN A 71 7.95 12.68 0.19
N ILE A 72 7.12 11.65 0.01
CA ILE A 72 7.41 10.49 -0.84
C ILE A 72 7.26 10.82 -2.33
N GLU A 73 6.45 11.83 -2.67
CA GLU A 73 6.09 12.13 -4.07
C GLU A 73 7.17 12.91 -4.82
N GLN A 74 8.10 13.55 -4.11
CA GLN A 74 9.11 14.39 -4.75
C GLN A 74 10.33 13.62 -5.26
N GLY A 75 10.42 12.29 -5.10
CA GLY A 75 11.58 11.47 -5.48
C GLY A 75 12.90 11.83 -4.77
N LYS A 76 12.92 12.96 -4.08
CA LYS A 76 13.96 13.43 -3.19
C LYS A 76 13.59 12.91 -1.82
N ASP A 77 14.13 11.74 -1.49
CA ASP A 77 14.55 11.48 -0.12
C ASP A 77 15.17 12.79 0.38
N ASN A 78 14.52 13.48 1.31
CA ASN A 78 15.09 14.68 1.87
C ASN A 78 16.32 14.20 2.67
N LYS A 79 17.48 14.15 2.00
CA LYS A 79 18.75 13.64 2.54
C LYS A 79 19.14 14.37 3.84
N ASN A 80 18.47 15.49 4.13
CA ASN A 80 18.66 16.35 5.30
C ASN A 80 17.56 16.22 6.37
N ALA A 81 16.50 15.43 6.18
CA ALA A 81 15.49 15.19 7.21
C ALA A 81 15.96 14.12 8.20
N LYS A 82 17.05 14.41 8.94
CA LYS A 82 17.39 13.62 10.13
C LYS A 82 16.33 13.90 11.20
N LEU A 83 15.24 13.13 11.15
CA LEU A 83 14.23 13.11 12.21
C LEU A 83 14.91 12.71 13.52
N GLY A 84 14.85 13.60 14.52
CA GLY A 84 15.30 13.26 15.86
C GLY A 84 14.55 12.03 16.38
N PHE A 85 15.23 11.21 17.17
CA PHE A 85 14.74 9.90 17.63
C PHE A 85 13.34 9.95 18.27
N SER A 86 13.02 11.01 19.01
CA SER A 86 11.68 11.22 19.58
C SER A 86 10.60 11.35 18.50
N LYS A 87 10.83 12.16 17.46
CA LYS A 87 9.90 12.32 16.34
C LYS A 87 9.76 11.02 15.55
N LEU A 88 10.87 10.29 15.36
CA LEU A 88 10.87 9.00 14.67
C LEU A 88 10.02 7.96 15.42
N ARG A 89 10.14 7.88 16.75
CA ARG A 89 9.28 6.99 17.55
C ARG A 89 7.79 7.36 17.46
N LYS A 90 7.46 8.66 17.53
CA LYS A 90 6.07 9.11 17.41
C LYS A 90 5.48 8.77 16.04
N MET A 91 6.25 9.04 14.97
CA MET A 91 5.88 8.64 13.61
C MET A 91 5.66 7.13 13.50
N ALA A 92 6.57 6.32 14.03
CA ALA A 92 6.43 4.86 14.01
C ALA A 92 5.16 4.39 14.73
N LYS A 93 4.80 5.02 15.85
CA LYS A 93 3.56 4.73 16.58
C LYS A 93 2.31 5.11 15.79
N GLU A 94 2.30 6.28 15.15
CA GLU A 94 1.19 6.71 14.29
C GLU A 94 1.02 5.79 13.08
N MET A 95 2.11 5.42 12.41
CA MET A 95 2.10 4.47 11.30
C MET A 95 1.61 3.08 11.72
N ALA A 96 2.00 2.60 12.91
CA ALA A 96 1.52 1.34 13.44
C ALA A 96 0.00 1.38 13.72
N SER A 97 -0.47 2.46 14.35
CA SER A 97 -1.91 2.69 14.58
C SER A 97 -2.71 2.71 13.28
N GLU A 98 -2.23 3.39 12.23
CA GLU A 98 -2.94 3.38 10.95
C GLU A 98 -2.96 2.00 10.29
N ARG A 99 -1.87 1.23 10.42
CA ARG A 99 -1.82 -0.15 9.93
C ARG A 99 -2.80 -1.05 10.67
N GLU A 100 -2.92 -0.92 11.99
CA GLU A 100 -3.88 -1.68 12.80
C GLU A 100 -5.32 -1.37 12.38
N LYS A 101 -5.66 -0.09 12.19
CA LYS A 101 -6.98 0.31 11.67
C LYS A 101 -7.29 -0.28 10.30
N THR A 102 -6.33 -0.23 9.37
CA THR A 102 -6.49 -0.85 8.06
C THR A 102 -6.67 -2.36 8.17
N THR A 103 -5.89 -3.03 9.01
CA THR A 103 -5.97 -4.49 9.23
C THR A 103 -7.35 -4.88 9.77
N ALA A 104 -7.86 -4.14 10.76
CA ALA A 104 -9.20 -4.36 11.32
C ALA A 104 -10.33 -4.10 10.30
N ALA A 105 -10.18 -3.10 9.43
CA ALA A 105 -11.15 -2.84 8.37
C ALA A 105 -11.14 -3.97 7.31
N LEU A 106 -9.96 -4.49 6.97
CA LEU A 106 -9.83 -5.60 6.01
C LEU A 106 -10.35 -6.92 6.57
N SER A 107 -10.22 -7.19 7.87
CA SER A 107 -10.71 -8.45 8.48
C SER A 107 -12.23 -8.61 8.43
N VAL A 108 -12.98 -7.55 8.13
CA VAL A 108 -14.43 -7.63 7.89
C VAL A 108 -14.73 -8.29 6.53
N HIS A 109 -13.81 -8.20 5.57
CA HIS A 109 -14.00 -8.64 4.19
C HIS A 109 -13.12 -9.82 3.78
N LEU A 110 -12.01 -10.03 4.49
CA LEU A 110 -11.04 -11.08 4.23
C LEU A 110 -11.20 -12.23 5.23
N ASN A 111 -11.07 -13.46 4.76
CA ASN A 111 -11.03 -14.63 5.63
C ASN A 111 -9.66 -14.77 6.33
N ASP A 112 -9.56 -15.69 7.29
CA ASP A 112 -8.35 -15.90 8.10
C ASP A 112 -7.10 -16.19 7.25
N GLN A 113 -7.24 -16.98 6.18
CA GLN A 113 -6.13 -17.29 5.28
C GLN A 113 -5.67 -16.06 4.50
N GLN A 114 -6.61 -15.25 4.00
CA GLN A 114 -6.32 -13.98 3.33
C GLN A 114 -5.70 -12.97 4.30
N MET A 115 -6.15 -12.92 5.55
CA MET A 115 -5.55 -12.06 6.59
C MET A 115 -4.13 -12.48 6.95
N LYS A 116 -3.86 -13.78 6.99
CA LYS A 116 -2.50 -14.32 7.17
C LYS A 116 -1.59 -13.90 6.01
N GLU A 117 -2.03 -14.12 4.77
CA GLU A 117 -1.27 -13.73 3.58
C GLU A 117 -1.03 -12.21 3.52
N TYR A 118 -2.04 -11.40 3.87
CA TYR A 118 -1.89 -9.96 3.97
C TYR A 118 -0.80 -9.58 4.97
N THR A 119 -0.76 -10.25 6.14
CA THR A 119 0.26 -10.02 7.15
C THR A 119 1.67 -10.37 6.65
N GLU A 120 1.80 -11.44 5.87
CA GLU A 120 3.06 -11.84 5.24
C GLU A 120 3.54 -10.79 4.22
N ILE A 121 2.66 -10.31 3.34
CA ILE A 121 2.96 -9.21 2.40
C ILE A 121 3.45 -7.96 3.16
N GLN A 122 2.81 -7.64 4.29
CA GLN A 122 3.16 -6.51 5.13
C GLN A 122 4.54 -6.68 5.81
N ALA A 123 4.89 -7.91 6.19
CA ALA A 123 6.20 -8.25 6.76
C ALA A 123 7.32 -8.19 5.71
N GLU A 124 7.09 -8.75 4.51
CA GLU A 124 8.02 -8.69 3.38
C GLU A 124 8.35 -7.25 3.00
N ARG A 125 7.33 -6.39 2.91
CA ARG A 125 7.52 -4.96 2.61
C ARG A 125 8.37 -4.26 3.67
N LYS A 126 8.13 -4.57 4.95
CA LYS A 126 8.94 -4.04 6.06
C LYS A 126 10.39 -4.51 5.95
N LYS A 127 10.62 -5.77 5.59
CA LYS A 127 11.95 -6.33 5.36
C LYS A 127 12.66 -5.64 4.20
N MET A 128 12.02 -5.52 3.03
CA MET A 128 12.58 -4.83 1.86
C MET A 128 12.94 -3.37 2.17
N MET A 129 12.08 -2.65 2.89
CA MET A 129 12.39 -1.28 3.31
C MET A 129 13.61 -1.23 4.24
N ARG A 130 13.71 -2.16 5.19
CA ARG A 130 14.87 -2.26 6.09
C ARG A 130 16.15 -2.55 5.34
N GLU A 131 16.11 -3.48 4.40
CA GLU A 131 17.26 -3.83 3.54
C GLU A 131 17.72 -2.61 2.74
N ARG A 132 16.81 -1.87 2.10
CA ARG A 132 17.14 -0.63 1.37
C ARG A 132 17.80 0.45 2.25
N LEU A 133 17.46 0.50 3.53
CA LEU A 133 18.04 1.44 4.49
C LEU A 133 19.41 0.99 5.01
N LEU A 134 19.64 -0.32 5.13
CA LEU A 134 20.90 -0.91 5.60
C LEU A 134 21.93 -1.12 4.47
N SER A 135 21.48 -1.22 3.22
CA SER A 135 22.35 -1.32 2.03
C SER A 135 22.86 0.04 1.54
N ARG A 136 22.66 1.10 2.32
CA ARG A 136 23.22 2.46 2.12
C ARG A 136 24.36 2.67 3.10
#